data_AF-A0A7W3JBB8-F1
#
_entry.id   AF-A0A7W3JBB8-F1
#
_cell.length_a   1.000
_cell.length_b   1.000
_cell.length_c   1.000
_cell.angle_alpha   90.00
_cell.angle_beta   90.00
_cell.angle_gamma   90.00
#
_symmetry.space_group_name_H-M   'P 1'
#
loop_
_entity.id
_entity.type
_entity.pdbx_description
1 polymer ?
#
loop_
_entity_poly.entity_id
_entity_poly.type
_entity_poly.pdbx_seq_one_letter_code
_entity_poly.pdbx_strand_id
1 'polypeptide(L)'
;MPRTRPGLDRPTIVAAALETLDERGLDGLSSRDVARRLGVQQPALYHHFRNKAELLSAVAAEVLDRWHTDRLPEPGERWDAFLLRNARSLRRAMLAVRDGARLIASTGPRAPNLANSVAQVAHLEAQGFAGTDAVLAFIAVSRYTIGATLEEQSAPGEAAFVADDGAGPGTGGGAGGDRRGDAVEDAGLEGADHLLAVVRAVADLGAAHEFDVGLTALVRGLAPSDD
;
A
#
# COMPACT_ATOMS: atom_id res chain seq x y z
N MET A 1 6.40 -28.37 34.61
CA MET A 1 5.30 -27.40 34.45
C MET A 1 4.68 -27.59 33.07
N PRO A 2 3.41 -28.01 32.92
CA PRO A 2 2.78 -28.05 31.61
C PRO A 2 2.58 -26.60 31.14
N ARG A 3 3.16 -26.24 29.99
CA ARG A 3 2.85 -24.97 29.34
C ARG A 3 1.40 -25.06 28.87
N THR A 4 0.48 -24.37 29.54
CA THR A 4 -0.91 -24.19 29.09
C THR A 4 -0.81 -23.65 27.66
N ARG A 5 -1.25 -24.43 26.67
CA ARG A 5 -1.30 -23.93 25.29
C ARG A 5 -2.20 -22.70 25.31
N PRO A 6 -1.74 -21.52 24.85
CA PRO A 6 -2.65 -20.40 24.60
C PRO A 6 -3.82 -20.96 23.78
N GLY A 7 -5.04 -20.71 24.23
CA GLY A 7 -6.23 -21.16 23.52
C GLY A 7 -6.20 -20.61 22.09
N LEU A 8 -6.64 -21.40 21.12
CA LEU A 8 -6.79 -20.91 19.76
C LEU A 8 -7.93 -19.87 19.75
N ASP A 9 -7.59 -18.61 19.48
CA ASP A 9 -8.54 -17.51 19.37
C ASP A 9 -8.25 -16.64 18.13
N ARG A 10 -9.17 -15.72 17.82
CA ARG A 10 -9.03 -14.85 16.65
C ARG A 10 -7.75 -13.99 16.68
N PRO A 11 -7.41 -13.29 17.79
CA PRO A 11 -6.17 -12.52 17.86
C PRO A 11 -4.91 -13.35 17.63
N THR A 12 -4.82 -14.55 18.23
CA THR A 12 -3.67 -15.45 18.06
C THR A 12 -3.53 -15.90 16.60
N ILE A 13 -4.64 -16.23 15.94
CA ILE A 13 -4.63 -16.61 14.52
C ILE A 13 -4.21 -15.44 13.63
N VAL A 14 -4.72 -14.24 13.89
CA VAL A 14 -4.37 -13.03 13.14
C VAL A 14 -2.89 -12.68 13.31
N ALA A 15 -2.37 -12.76 14.53
CA ALA A 15 -0.95 -12.57 14.80
C ALA A 15 -0.10 -13.56 14.00
N ALA A 16 -0.40 -14.86 14.05
CA ALA A 16 0.33 -15.87 13.28
C ALA A 16 0.21 -15.67 11.76
N ALA A 17 -0.92 -15.14 11.28
CA ALA A 17 -1.11 -14.80 9.87
C ALA A 17 -0.27 -13.58 9.45
N LEU A 18 -0.14 -12.56 10.29
CA LEU A 18 0.73 -11.39 10.04
C LEU A 18 2.19 -11.80 9.91
N GLU A 19 2.71 -12.61 10.83
CA GLU A 19 4.10 -13.03 10.73
C GLU A 19 4.31 -14.12 9.64
N THR A 20 3.24 -14.77 9.14
CA THR A 20 3.30 -15.60 7.91
C THR A 20 3.35 -14.74 6.65
N LEU A 21 2.57 -13.65 6.63
CA LEU A 21 2.58 -12.64 5.56
C LEU A 21 3.96 -12.02 5.42
N ASP A 22 4.59 -11.65 6.53
CA ASP A 22 5.93 -11.06 6.53
C ASP A 22 6.98 -12.01 5.91
N GLU A 23 6.98 -13.28 6.31
CA GLU A 23 7.93 -14.27 5.79
C GLU A 23 7.70 -14.66 4.32
N ARG A 24 6.44 -14.79 3.90
CA ARG A 24 6.10 -15.47 2.63
C ARG A 24 5.35 -14.61 1.62
N GLY A 25 4.99 -13.39 2.00
CA GLY A 25 4.11 -12.55 1.20
C GLY A 25 2.68 -13.07 1.13
N LEU A 26 1.82 -12.31 0.48
CA LEU A 26 0.38 -12.54 0.44
C LEU A 26 0.01 -13.80 -0.36
N ASP A 27 0.79 -14.14 -1.38
CA ASP A 27 0.59 -15.35 -2.19
C ASP A 27 0.91 -16.62 -1.39
N GLY A 28 1.89 -16.53 -0.48
CA GLY A 28 2.26 -17.59 0.45
C GLY A 28 1.41 -17.68 1.72
N LEU A 29 0.47 -16.75 1.92
CA LEU A 29 -0.42 -16.75 3.08
C LEU A 29 -1.62 -17.69 2.86
N SER A 30 -1.60 -18.86 3.49
CA SER A 30 -2.72 -19.82 3.46
C SER A 30 -3.16 -20.25 4.86
N SER A 31 -4.43 -20.66 5.01
CA SER A 31 -4.94 -21.24 6.27
C SER A 31 -4.13 -22.47 6.70
N ARG A 32 -3.55 -23.22 5.77
CA ARG A 32 -2.69 -24.36 6.06
C ARG A 32 -1.36 -23.92 6.67
N ASP A 33 -0.74 -22.87 6.13
CA ASP A 33 0.52 -22.33 6.64
C ASP A 33 0.33 -21.73 8.05
N VAL A 34 -0.76 -21.01 8.27
CA VAL A 34 -1.12 -20.46 9.59
C VAL A 34 -1.38 -21.57 10.61
N ALA A 35 -2.14 -22.62 10.23
CA ALA A 35 -2.40 -23.75 11.12
C ALA A 35 -1.11 -24.50 11.48
N ARG A 36 -0.24 -24.74 10.50
CA ARG A 36 1.08 -25.34 10.71
C ARG A 36 1.92 -24.52 11.68
N ARG A 37 1.95 -23.20 11.52
CA ARG A 37 2.67 -22.30 12.43
C ARG A 37 2.15 -22.39 13.87
N LEU A 38 0.83 -22.45 14.03
CA LEU A 38 0.18 -22.57 15.34
C LEU A 38 0.26 -23.99 15.94
N GLY A 39 0.79 -24.98 15.20
CA GLY A 39 0.83 -26.38 15.63
C GLY A 39 -0.56 -27.01 15.76
N VAL A 40 -1.56 -26.52 15.02
CA VAL A 40 -2.94 -27.03 15.02
C VAL A 40 -3.33 -27.60 13.67
N GLN A 41 -4.41 -28.38 13.65
CA GLN A 41 -4.99 -28.87 12.41
C GLN A 41 -5.77 -27.75 11.72
N GLN A 42 -5.68 -27.66 10.39
CA GLN A 42 -6.37 -26.63 9.59
C GLN A 42 -7.87 -26.49 9.89
N PRO A 43 -8.65 -27.57 10.11
CA PRO A 43 -10.05 -27.46 10.49
C PRO A 43 -10.31 -26.61 11.75
N ALA A 44 -9.36 -26.55 12.68
CA ALA A 44 -9.50 -25.74 13.89
C ALA A 44 -9.64 -24.23 13.58
N LEU A 45 -9.02 -23.75 12.50
CA LEU A 45 -9.13 -22.35 12.08
C LEU A 45 -10.53 -22.02 11.55
N TYR A 46 -11.25 -22.98 10.96
CA TYR A 46 -12.57 -22.74 10.38
C TYR A 46 -13.64 -22.45 11.44
N HIS A 47 -13.40 -22.80 12.71
CA HIS A 47 -14.24 -22.37 13.83
C HIS A 47 -14.15 -20.85 14.09
N HIS A 48 -13.04 -20.21 13.71
CA HIS A 48 -12.82 -18.79 13.93
C HIS A 48 -13.03 -17.96 12.66
N PHE A 49 -12.67 -18.49 11.49
CA PHE A 49 -12.78 -17.82 10.19
C PHE A 49 -13.36 -18.77 9.15
N ARG A 50 -14.50 -18.42 8.58
CA ARG A 50 -15.25 -19.27 7.64
C ARG A 50 -14.47 -19.54 6.35
N ASN A 51 -13.61 -18.60 5.93
CA ASN A 51 -12.81 -18.70 4.73
C ASN A 51 -11.56 -17.81 4.79
N LYS A 52 -10.67 -17.95 3.79
CA LYS A 52 -9.45 -17.13 3.65
C LYS A 52 -9.76 -15.64 3.57
N ALA A 53 -10.83 -15.23 2.88
CA ALA A 53 -11.17 -13.81 2.76
C ALA A 53 -11.54 -13.16 4.11
N GLU A 54 -12.21 -13.89 5.01
CA GLU A 54 -12.50 -13.42 6.37
C GLU A 54 -11.22 -13.27 7.20
N LEU A 55 -10.29 -14.23 7.08
CA LEU A 55 -8.98 -14.13 7.73
C LEU A 55 -8.19 -12.93 7.19
N LEU A 56 -8.09 -12.76 5.88
CA LEU A 56 -7.40 -11.63 5.26
C LEU A 56 -8.02 -10.29 5.68
N SER A 57 -9.35 -10.21 5.77
CA SER A 57 -10.04 -9.01 6.26
C SER A 57 -9.64 -8.67 7.70
N ALA A 58 -9.54 -9.68 8.58
CA ALA A 58 -9.14 -9.48 9.96
C ALA A 58 -7.66 -9.08 10.08
N VAL A 59 -6.79 -9.65 9.24
CA VAL A 59 -5.38 -9.25 9.16
C VAL A 59 -5.25 -7.81 8.68
N ALA A 60 -5.99 -7.41 7.64
CA ALA A 60 -5.99 -6.03 7.15
C ALA A 60 -6.49 -5.04 8.21
N ALA A 61 -7.57 -5.39 8.94
CA ALA A 61 -8.06 -4.58 10.05
C ALA A 61 -7.01 -4.41 11.15
N GLU A 62 -6.33 -5.49 11.53
CA GLU A 62 -5.25 -5.45 12.53
C GLU A 62 -4.08 -4.55 12.07
N VAL A 63 -3.72 -4.59 10.78
CA VAL A 63 -2.69 -3.68 10.22
C VAL A 63 -3.11 -2.23 10.40
N LEU A 64 -4.33 -1.89 10.00
CA LEU A 64 -4.84 -0.53 10.13
C LEU A 64 -4.96 -0.11 11.60
N ASP A 65 -5.41 -0.98 12.49
CA ASP A 65 -5.55 -0.66 13.91
C ASP A 65 -4.20 -0.43 14.60
N ARG A 66 -3.15 -1.17 14.20
CA ARG A 66 -1.79 -1.00 14.76
C ARG A 66 -1.08 0.24 14.24
N TRP A 67 -1.19 0.54 12.94
CA TRP A 67 -0.28 1.49 12.29
C TRP A 67 -0.97 2.69 11.62
N HIS A 68 -2.29 2.64 11.38
CA HIS A 68 -3.04 3.79 10.90
C HIS A 68 -3.55 4.63 12.09
N THR A 69 -2.64 5.31 12.76
CA THR A 69 -2.92 6.07 14.00
C THR A 69 -3.63 7.41 13.77
N ASP A 70 -3.48 8.02 12.60
CA ASP A 70 -3.98 9.38 12.31
C ASP A 70 -5.37 9.37 11.65
N ARG A 71 -6.28 8.55 12.18
CA ARG A 71 -7.62 8.32 11.60
C ARG A 71 -8.62 9.43 11.87
N LEU A 72 -8.43 10.18 12.94
CA LEU A 72 -9.36 11.20 13.41
C LEU A 72 -8.72 12.58 13.32
N PRO A 73 -9.50 13.61 12.99
CA PRO A 73 -9.02 14.98 13.00
C PRO A 73 -8.73 15.45 14.42
N GLU A 74 -7.74 16.33 14.55
CA GLU A 74 -7.42 16.99 15.81
C GLU A 74 -8.28 18.26 16.00
N PRO A 75 -8.54 18.67 17.26
CA PRO A 75 -9.27 19.91 17.52
C PRO A 75 -8.59 21.12 16.87
N GLY A 76 -9.31 21.85 16.02
CA GLY A 76 -8.81 23.03 15.31
C GLY A 76 -7.90 22.73 14.11
N GLU A 77 -7.73 21.46 13.74
CA GLU A 77 -6.96 21.08 12.55
C GLU A 77 -7.66 21.58 11.27
N ARG A 78 -6.87 22.06 10.31
CA ARG A 78 -7.41 22.41 8.98
C ARG A 78 -7.66 21.14 8.18
N TRP A 79 -8.70 21.14 7.36
CA TRP A 79 -9.12 19.97 6.57
C TRP A 79 -7.99 19.40 5.71
N ASP A 80 -7.15 20.26 5.11
CA ASP A 80 -6.05 19.87 4.24
C ASP A 80 -4.94 19.19 5.02
N ALA A 81 -4.56 19.78 6.16
CA ALA A 81 -3.60 19.20 7.09
C ALA A 81 -4.06 17.81 7.57
N PHE A 82 -5.35 17.69 7.89
CA PHE A 82 -5.94 16.41 8.30
C PHE A 82 -5.83 15.35 7.19
N LEU A 83 -6.26 15.68 5.96
CA LEU A 83 -6.19 14.73 4.83
C LEU A 83 -4.75 14.29 4.55
N LEU A 84 -3.78 15.21 4.60
CA LEU A 84 -2.36 14.91 4.44
C LEU A 84 -1.85 13.95 5.52
N ARG A 85 -2.13 14.27 6.79
CA ARG A 85 -1.69 13.46 7.95
C ARG A 85 -2.32 12.07 7.93
N ASN A 86 -3.62 12.00 7.65
CA ASN A 86 -4.37 10.75 7.53
C ASN A 86 -3.78 9.85 6.43
N ALA A 87 -3.56 10.39 5.23
CA ALA A 87 -3.01 9.64 4.10
C ALA A 87 -1.59 9.12 4.38
N ARG A 88 -0.72 9.95 4.97
CA ARG A 88 0.63 9.54 5.38
C ARG A 88 0.60 8.39 6.38
N SER A 89 -0.30 8.44 7.35
CA SER A 89 -0.49 7.35 8.31
C SER A 89 -1.01 6.07 7.64
N LEU A 90 -1.93 6.17 6.70
CA LEU A 90 -2.42 5.04 5.92
C LEU A 90 -1.28 4.39 5.10
N ARG A 91 -0.46 5.21 4.42
CA ARG A 91 0.75 4.72 3.72
C ARG A 91 1.71 4.02 4.67
N ARG A 92 2.03 4.62 5.83
CA ARG A 92 2.88 3.99 6.85
C ARG A 92 2.33 2.63 7.29
N ALA A 93 1.02 2.50 7.46
CA ALA A 93 0.39 1.24 7.84
C ALA A 93 0.55 0.15 6.77
N MET A 94 0.35 0.50 5.49
CA MET A 94 0.55 -0.42 4.38
C MET A 94 2.01 -0.84 4.21
N LEU A 95 2.96 0.08 4.43
CA LEU A 95 4.40 -0.19 4.34
C LEU A 95 4.97 -0.94 5.55
N ALA A 96 4.26 -0.97 6.69
CA ALA A 96 4.70 -1.67 7.89
C ALA A 96 4.69 -3.21 7.74
N VAL A 97 4.01 -3.73 6.71
CA VAL A 97 3.94 -5.18 6.44
C VAL A 97 4.14 -5.47 4.96
N ARG A 98 4.79 -6.60 4.67
CA ARG A 98 4.98 -7.10 3.30
C ARG A 98 3.64 -7.28 2.60
N ASP A 99 3.56 -6.85 1.33
CA ASP A 99 2.33 -6.87 0.51
C ASP A 99 1.12 -6.16 1.15
N GLY A 100 1.34 -5.25 2.12
CA GLY A 100 0.27 -4.61 2.88
C GLY A 100 -0.73 -3.81 2.04
N ALA A 101 -0.27 -3.10 1.01
CA ALA A 101 -1.14 -2.38 0.10
C ALA A 101 -2.03 -3.33 -0.72
N ARG A 102 -1.46 -4.47 -1.18
CA ARG A 102 -2.20 -5.51 -1.90
C ARG A 102 -3.23 -6.20 -1.01
N LEU A 103 -2.87 -6.46 0.25
CA LEU A 103 -3.77 -6.98 1.27
C LEU A 103 -4.98 -6.04 1.45
N ILE A 104 -4.72 -4.76 1.74
CA ILE A 104 -5.77 -3.76 2.01
C ILE A 104 -6.66 -3.53 0.79
N ALA A 105 -6.08 -3.43 -0.41
CA ALA A 105 -6.83 -3.30 -1.66
C ALA A 105 -7.76 -4.51 -1.91
N SER A 106 -7.30 -5.73 -1.61
CA SER A 106 -8.06 -6.97 -1.87
C SER A 106 -9.24 -7.19 -0.92
N THR A 107 -9.19 -6.62 0.29
CA THR A 107 -10.26 -6.76 1.29
C THR A 107 -11.38 -5.73 1.10
N GLY A 108 -11.14 -4.72 0.26
CA GLY A 108 -12.01 -3.56 0.09
C GLY A 108 -12.13 -2.72 1.38
N PRO A 109 -12.80 -1.56 1.30
CA PRO A 109 -13.18 -0.80 2.49
C PRO A 109 -14.29 -1.57 3.24
N ARG A 110 -13.94 -2.61 3.99
CA ARG A 110 -14.89 -3.26 4.89
C ARG A 110 -15.09 -2.35 6.09
N ALA A 111 -16.33 -1.90 6.24
CA ALA A 111 -16.85 -0.98 7.25
C ALA A 111 -15.74 -0.12 7.86
N PRO A 112 -15.48 1.08 7.29
CA PRO A 112 -14.90 2.14 8.10
C PRO A 112 -15.58 2.08 9.46
N ASN A 113 -14.83 2.22 10.56
CA ASN A 113 -15.48 2.50 11.82
C ASN A 113 -16.44 3.66 11.54
N LEU A 114 -17.76 3.39 11.53
CA LEU A 114 -18.74 4.33 11.00
C LEU A 114 -18.63 5.65 11.76
N ALA A 115 -18.29 5.57 13.05
CA ALA A 115 -17.99 6.71 13.88
C ALA A 115 -16.79 7.52 13.35
N ASN A 116 -15.71 6.87 12.90
CA ASN A 116 -14.58 7.57 12.28
C ASN A 116 -15.01 8.26 10.99
N SER A 117 -15.73 7.58 10.09
CA SER A 117 -16.19 8.21 8.85
C SER A 117 -17.14 9.38 9.09
N VAL A 118 -18.04 9.26 10.05
CA VAL A 118 -18.93 10.36 10.46
C VAL A 118 -18.12 11.54 11.00
N ALA A 119 -17.16 11.30 11.90
CA ALA A 119 -16.30 12.34 12.45
C ALA A 119 -15.44 13.03 11.39
N GLN A 120 -14.90 12.24 10.46
CA GLN A 120 -14.09 12.70 9.33
C GLN A 120 -14.88 13.60 8.38
N VAL A 121 -16.09 13.17 7.98
CA VAL A 121 -16.96 13.97 7.11
C VAL A 121 -17.41 15.23 7.81
N ALA A 122 -17.89 15.13 9.06
CA ALA A 122 -18.32 16.29 9.85
C ALA A 122 -17.22 17.34 10.02
N HIS A 123 -15.95 16.92 10.10
CA HIS A 123 -14.81 17.83 10.19
C HIS A 123 -14.57 18.63 8.91
N LEU A 124 -14.73 18.02 7.73
CA LEU A 124 -14.65 18.72 6.45
C LEU A 124 -15.87 19.62 6.25
N GLU A 125 -17.08 19.15 6.60
CA GLU A 125 -18.31 19.96 6.51
C GLU A 125 -18.23 21.23 7.38
N ALA A 126 -17.67 21.13 8.58
CA ALA A 126 -17.41 22.28 9.44
C ALA A 126 -16.46 23.33 8.83
N GLN A 127 -15.75 22.98 7.76
CA GLN A 127 -14.81 23.84 7.04
C GLN A 127 -15.27 24.17 5.62
N GLY A 128 -16.56 24.00 5.32
CA GLY A 128 -17.19 24.48 4.09
C GLY A 128 -17.39 23.44 2.99
N PHE A 129 -17.05 22.17 3.23
CA PHE A 129 -17.36 21.11 2.25
C PHE A 129 -18.85 20.76 2.28
N ALA A 130 -19.43 20.49 1.10
CA ALA A 130 -20.65 19.69 1.05
C ALA A 130 -20.34 18.25 1.46
N GLY A 131 -21.27 17.56 2.13
CA GLY A 131 -21.04 16.18 2.59
C GLY A 131 -20.64 15.20 1.48
N THR A 132 -21.19 15.36 0.27
CA THR A 132 -20.78 14.58 -0.91
C THR A 132 -19.32 14.82 -1.27
N ASP A 133 -18.88 16.08 -1.28
CA ASP A 133 -17.51 16.45 -1.64
C ASP A 133 -16.52 16.00 -0.56
N ALA A 134 -16.91 16.06 0.71
CA ALA A 134 -16.12 15.51 1.81
C ALA A 134 -15.88 13.99 1.62
N VAL A 135 -16.93 13.22 1.30
CA VAL A 135 -16.81 11.79 1.02
C VAL A 135 -15.93 11.52 -0.21
N LEU A 136 -16.11 12.30 -1.28
CA LEU A 136 -15.29 12.18 -2.49
C LEU A 136 -13.83 12.52 -2.23
N ALA A 137 -13.53 13.51 -1.38
CA ALA A 137 -12.17 13.86 -0.98
C ALA A 137 -11.48 12.68 -0.29
N PHE A 138 -12.14 12.02 0.68
CA PHE A 138 -11.58 10.81 1.32
C PHE A 138 -11.38 9.66 0.33
N ILE A 139 -12.33 9.44 -0.60
CA ILE A 139 -12.19 8.40 -1.62
C ILE A 139 -10.99 8.69 -2.53
N ALA A 140 -10.84 9.93 -3.00
CA ALA A 140 -9.75 10.33 -3.88
C ALA A 140 -8.39 10.15 -3.20
N VAL A 141 -8.25 10.68 -1.98
CA VAL A 141 -7.02 10.58 -1.18
C VAL A 141 -6.68 9.13 -0.84
N SER A 142 -7.68 8.32 -0.45
CA SER A 142 -7.47 6.90 -0.15
C SER A 142 -7.02 6.11 -1.39
N ARG A 143 -7.67 6.32 -2.53
CA ARG A 143 -7.32 5.65 -3.79
C ARG A 143 -5.92 6.01 -4.26
N TYR A 144 -5.58 7.31 -4.22
CA TYR A 144 -4.22 7.76 -4.51
C TYR A 144 -3.21 7.07 -3.59
N THR A 145 -3.48 7.04 -2.29
CA THR A 145 -2.57 6.45 -1.29
C THR A 145 -2.37 4.95 -1.50
N ILE A 146 -3.45 4.20 -1.72
CA ILE A 146 -3.39 2.76 -1.99
C ILE A 146 -2.66 2.49 -3.32
N GLY A 147 -2.95 3.26 -4.37
CA GLY A 147 -2.32 3.12 -5.68
C GLY A 147 -0.81 3.39 -5.65
N ALA A 148 -0.40 4.54 -5.10
CA ALA A 148 1.01 4.89 -4.97
C ALA A 148 1.78 3.85 -4.12
N THR A 149 1.18 3.36 -3.04
CA THR A 149 1.83 2.36 -2.18
C THR A 149 1.87 0.96 -2.83
N LEU A 150 0.87 0.61 -3.66
CA LEU A 150 0.90 -0.61 -4.47
C LEU A 150 2.05 -0.59 -5.46
N GLU A 151 2.25 0.53 -6.15
CA GLU A 151 3.35 0.70 -7.10
C GLU A 151 4.70 0.62 -6.38
N GLU A 152 4.86 1.30 -5.24
CA GLU A 152 6.06 1.23 -4.41
C GLU A 152 6.39 -0.18 -3.93
N GLN A 153 5.39 -0.96 -3.49
CA GLN A 153 5.60 -2.35 -3.05
C GLN A 153 5.76 -3.34 -4.22
N SER A 154 5.28 -2.98 -5.41
CA SER A 154 5.42 -3.80 -6.62
C SER A 154 6.72 -3.52 -7.38
N ALA A 155 7.32 -2.36 -7.16
CA ALA A 155 8.62 -2.01 -7.70
C ALA A 155 9.64 -3.06 -7.25
N PRO A 156 10.28 -3.80 -8.16
CA PRO A 156 11.37 -4.70 -7.79
C PRO A 156 12.46 -3.85 -7.13
N GLY A 157 12.70 -4.08 -5.84
CA GLY A 157 13.58 -3.23 -5.03
C GLY A 157 14.91 -2.95 -5.73
N GLU A 158 15.10 -1.70 -6.18
CA GLU A 158 16.30 -1.07 -6.77
C GLU A 158 17.22 -1.84 -7.74
N ALA A 159 16.91 -3.08 -8.11
CA ALA A 159 17.80 -3.94 -8.91
C ALA A 159 17.33 -4.16 -10.36
N ALA A 160 16.24 -3.52 -10.81
CA ALA A 160 15.73 -3.72 -12.17
C ALA A 160 15.97 -2.54 -13.13
N PHE A 161 16.36 -1.37 -12.62
CA PHE A 161 16.73 -0.21 -13.46
C PHE A 161 18.23 0.10 -13.45
N VAL A 162 19.03 -0.67 -12.68
CA VAL A 162 20.49 -0.55 -12.61
C VAL A 162 21.12 -1.95 -12.53
N ALA A 163 21.07 -2.73 -13.61
CA ALA A 163 21.99 -3.84 -13.90
C ALA A 163 21.65 -4.49 -15.26
N ASP A 164 22.15 -3.91 -16.34
CA ASP A 164 22.73 -4.70 -17.43
C ASP A 164 23.95 -3.93 -17.99
N ASP A 165 24.90 -3.64 -17.09
CA ASP A 165 26.28 -3.37 -17.51
C ASP A 165 26.91 -4.75 -17.79
N GLY A 166 27.07 -5.05 -19.07
CA GLY A 166 27.35 -6.39 -19.55
C GLY A 166 28.62 -7.04 -18.99
N ALA A 167 28.51 -8.32 -18.65
CA ALA A 167 29.56 -9.35 -18.78
C ALA A 167 29.02 -10.73 -18.37
N GLY A 168 28.52 -11.51 -19.33
CA GLY A 168 28.32 -12.96 -19.17
C GLY A 168 29.49 -13.74 -19.80
N PRO A 169 30.00 -14.83 -19.18
CA PRO A 169 31.08 -15.61 -19.76
C PRO A 169 30.55 -16.39 -20.97
N GLY A 170 31.28 -16.31 -22.08
CA GLY A 170 30.83 -16.79 -23.38
C GLY A 170 30.67 -18.30 -23.50
N THR A 171 29.77 -18.70 -24.40
CA THR A 171 29.98 -19.76 -25.41
C THR A 171 28.90 -19.64 -26.49
N GLY A 172 29.30 -19.70 -27.77
CA GLY A 172 28.42 -20.07 -28.89
C GLY A 172 27.97 -18.90 -29.76
N GLY A 173 28.57 -18.80 -30.95
CA GLY A 173 28.34 -17.72 -31.91
C GLY A 173 26.98 -17.73 -32.60
N GLY A 174 26.61 -16.54 -33.08
CA GLY A 174 25.46 -16.30 -33.94
C GLY A 174 25.18 -14.80 -33.99
N ALA A 175 25.44 -14.19 -35.15
CA ALA A 175 25.24 -12.77 -35.41
C ALA A 175 23.85 -12.30 -34.95
N GLY A 176 23.82 -11.50 -33.90
CA GLY A 176 22.65 -10.79 -33.39
C GLY A 176 23.06 -9.35 -33.17
N GLY A 177 23.09 -8.59 -34.26
CA GLY A 177 23.31 -7.15 -34.23
C GLY A 177 22.36 -6.48 -33.26
N ASP A 178 22.90 -5.43 -32.66
CA ASP A 178 22.33 -4.49 -31.70
C ASP A 178 20.94 -3.96 -32.09
N ARG A 179 19.89 -4.73 -31.81
CA ARG A 179 18.49 -4.33 -32.05
C ARG A 179 17.91 -3.41 -30.96
N ARG A 180 18.72 -2.99 -29.97
CA ARG A 180 18.27 -2.11 -28.88
C ARG A 180 18.83 -0.69 -29.02
N GLY A 181 20.06 -0.52 -29.51
CA GLY A 181 20.55 0.79 -29.95
C GLY A 181 19.70 1.39 -31.05
N ASP A 182 19.34 0.56 -32.04
CA ASP A 182 18.53 0.97 -33.20
C ASP A 182 17.11 1.44 -32.83
N ALA A 183 16.48 0.92 -31.76
CA ALA A 183 15.10 1.30 -31.42
C ALA A 183 14.98 2.69 -30.77
N VAL A 184 16.08 3.23 -30.24
CA VAL A 184 16.14 4.57 -29.66
C VAL A 184 16.57 5.60 -30.71
N GLU A 185 17.46 5.20 -31.64
CA GLU A 185 17.89 6.06 -32.76
C GLU A 185 16.82 6.25 -33.85
N ASP A 186 15.97 5.23 -34.10
CA ASP A 186 14.94 5.28 -35.16
C ASP A 186 13.68 6.09 -34.78
N ALA A 187 13.58 6.56 -33.53
CA ALA A 187 12.41 7.29 -33.01
C ALA A 187 12.49 8.82 -33.16
N GLY A 188 13.59 9.39 -33.68
CA GLY A 188 13.71 10.83 -33.90
C GLY A 188 13.52 11.67 -32.63
N LEU A 189 14.04 11.18 -31.49
CA LEU A 189 13.86 11.80 -30.18
C LEU A 189 15.01 12.76 -29.83
N GLU A 190 15.32 13.71 -30.71
CA GLU A 190 16.20 14.83 -30.34
C GLU A 190 15.55 15.60 -29.17
N GLY A 191 16.07 15.40 -27.96
CA GLY A 191 15.52 15.96 -26.71
C GLY A 191 15.07 14.93 -25.66
N ALA A 192 15.04 13.64 -25.98
CA ALA A 192 14.77 12.60 -24.97
C ALA A 192 15.85 12.52 -23.90
N ASP A 193 17.10 12.90 -24.19
CA ASP A 193 18.17 12.93 -23.18
C ASP A 193 17.83 13.82 -21.99
N HIS A 194 17.21 14.97 -22.25
CA HIS A 194 16.75 15.86 -21.18
C HIS A 194 15.62 15.22 -20.38
N LEU A 195 14.64 14.64 -21.07
CA LEU A 195 13.52 13.95 -20.41
C LEU A 195 14.00 12.76 -19.57
N LEU A 196 14.91 11.94 -20.09
CA LEU A 196 15.50 10.80 -19.39
C LEU A 196 16.33 11.24 -18.19
N ALA A 197 17.11 12.32 -18.32
CA ALA A 197 17.84 12.92 -17.20
C ALA A 197 16.88 13.42 -16.11
N VAL A 198 15.76 14.05 -16.49
CA VAL A 198 14.73 14.51 -15.55
C VAL A 198 14.01 13.33 -14.90
N VAL A 199 13.60 12.30 -15.66
CA VAL A 199 12.95 11.08 -15.12
C VAL A 199 13.86 10.39 -14.12
N ARG A 200 15.16 10.26 -14.43
CA ARG A 200 16.13 9.68 -13.51
C ARG A 200 16.30 10.53 -12.26
N ALA A 201 16.44 11.86 -12.40
CA ALA A 201 16.54 12.75 -11.26
C ALA A 201 15.29 12.71 -10.36
N VAL A 202 14.11 12.49 -10.92
CA VAL A 202 12.86 12.28 -10.17
C VAL A 202 12.87 10.94 -9.45
N ALA A 203 13.26 9.86 -10.14
CA ALA A 203 13.38 8.53 -9.53
C ALA A 203 14.35 8.50 -8.34
N ASP A 204 15.44 9.27 -8.42
CA ASP A 204 16.42 9.43 -7.34
C ASP A 204 15.84 10.15 -6.10
N LEU A 205 14.70 10.86 -6.21
CA LEU A 205 13.99 11.44 -5.06
C LEU A 205 13.28 10.37 -4.21
N GLY A 206 12.97 9.22 -4.81
CA GLY A 206 12.37 8.07 -4.18
C GLY A 206 10.84 8.18 -3.97
N ALA A 207 10.22 7.00 -3.81
CA ALA A 207 8.76 6.85 -3.73
C ALA A 207 8.10 7.68 -2.61
N ALA A 208 8.79 7.90 -1.49
CA ALA A 208 8.27 8.72 -0.40
C ALA A 208 8.10 10.20 -0.81
N HIS A 209 9.05 10.74 -1.56
CA HIS A 209 8.97 12.12 -2.05
C HIS A 209 7.91 12.27 -3.14
N GLU A 210 7.89 11.34 -4.09
CA GLU A 210 6.87 11.31 -5.16
C GLU A 210 5.45 11.23 -4.59
N PHE A 211 5.25 10.39 -3.57
CA PHE A 211 4.00 10.28 -2.84
C PHE A 211 3.58 11.62 -2.20
N ASP A 212 4.50 12.29 -1.48
CA ASP A 212 4.16 13.54 -0.79
C ASP A 212 3.85 14.68 -1.75
N VAL A 213 4.55 14.77 -2.89
CA VAL A 213 4.28 15.77 -3.93
C VAL A 213 2.91 15.54 -4.55
N GLY A 214 2.60 14.32 -4.98
CA GLY A 214 1.30 14.01 -5.60
C GLY A 214 0.14 14.13 -4.63
N LEU A 215 0.30 13.69 -3.38
CA LEU A 215 -0.69 13.86 -2.32
C LEU A 215 -0.99 15.34 -2.06
N THR A 216 0.04 16.18 -1.98
CA THR A 216 -0.11 17.61 -1.74
C THR A 216 -0.83 18.30 -2.91
N ALA A 217 -0.49 17.94 -4.15
CA ALA A 217 -1.17 18.45 -5.33
C ALA A 217 -2.66 18.05 -5.35
N LEU A 218 -2.95 16.79 -5.04
CA LEU A 218 -4.32 16.28 -4.95
C LEU A 218 -5.12 17.03 -3.88
N VAL A 219 -4.61 17.14 -2.66
CA VAL A 219 -5.33 17.79 -1.55
C VAL A 219 -5.58 19.28 -1.84
N ARG A 220 -4.62 19.99 -2.44
CA ARG A 220 -4.83 21.39 -2.86
C ARG A 220 -5.97 21.54 -3.88
N GLY A 221 -6.10 20.59 -4.80
CA GLY A 221 -7.17 20.58 -5.79
C GLY A 221 -8.56 20.24 -5.24
N LEU A 222 -8.65 19.78 -3.99
CA LEU A 222 -9.90 19.44 -3.31
C LEU A 222 -10.46 20.59 -2.46
N ALA A 223 -9.88 21.80 -2.54
CA ALA A 223 -10.37 22.94 -1.78
C ALA A 223 -11.88 23.15 -2.02
N PRO A 224 -12.67 23.42 -0.96
CA PRO A 224 -14.09 23.68 -1.12
C PRO A 224 -14.26 24.92 -2.01
N SER A 225 -15.21 24.87 -2.93
CA SER A 225 -15.51 26.01 -3.79
C SER A 225 -15.97 27.20 -2.93
N ASP A 226 -15.45 28.39 -3.21
CA ASP A 226 -15.99 29.64 -2.69
C ASP A 226 -17.32 29.90 -3.42
N ASP A 227 -18.45 29.47 -2.84
CA ASP A 227 -19.80 29.82 -3.29
C ASP A 227 -20.21 31.24 -2.85
#